data_AF-A0A822AQ43-F1
#
_entry.id   AF-A0A822AQ43-F1
#
_cell.length_a   1.000
_cell.length_b   1.000
_cell.length_c   1.000
_cell.angle_alpha   90.00
_cell.angle_beta   90.00
_cell.angle_gamma   90.00
#
_symmetry.space_group_name_H-M   'P 1'
#
loop_
_entity.id
_entity.type
_entity.pdbx_description
1 polymer ?
#
loop_
_entity_poly.entity_id
_entity_poly.type
_entity_poly.pdbx_seq_one_letter_code
_entity_poly.pdbx_strand_id
1 'polypeptide(L)' 'MATEDEEEAIAQRITRITDIVQERLEYIAPIGGYEEMLLVPLEEAVEPLVPILPAVQSHAYVAKQR' A
#
# COMPACT_ATOMS: atom_id res chain seq x y z
N MET A 1 19.20 -31.26 3.42
CA MET A 1 17.85 -30.84 2.99
C MET A 1 17.07 -30.15 4.10
N ALA A 2 17.06 -30.62 5.36
CA ALA A 2 16.34 -29.92 6.44
C ALA A 2 17.00 -28.61 6.94
N THR A 3 18.31 -28.42 6.71
CA THR A 3 19.08 -27.29 7.22
C THR A 3 18.97 -26.01 6.39
N GLU A 4 18.72 -26.14 5.08
CA GLU A 4 18.63 -25.01 4.15
C GLU A 4 17.31 -24.23 4.36
N ASP A 5 16.20 -24.95 4.59
CA ASP A 5 14.89 -24.36 4.87
C ASP A 5 14.87 -23.59 6.20
N GLU A 6 15.63 -24.08 7.21
CA GLU A 6 15.77 -23.42 8.51
C GLU A 6 16.62 -22.15 8.43
N GLU A 7 17.71 -22.18 7.65
CA GLU A 7 18.55 -21.02 7.41
C GLU A 7 17.81 -19.92 6.62
N GLU A 8 16.99 -20.30 5.64
CA GLU A 8 16.17 -19.35 4.89
C GLU A 8 15.10 -18.70 5.77
N ALA A 9 14.44 -19.47 6.64
CA ALA A 9 13.46 -18.93 7.59
C ALA A 9 14.09 -17.95 8.59
N ILE A 10 15.31 -18.23 9.06
CA ILE A 10 16.07 -17.34 9.94
C ILE A 10 16.46 -16.06 9.20
N ALA A 11 16.95 -16.17 7.96
CA ALA A 11 17.32 -15.03 7.13
C ALA A 11 16.10 -14.11 6.87
N GLN A 12 14.97 -14.67 6.44
CA GLN A 12 13.72 -13.92 6.22
C GLN A 12 13.24 -13.22 7.50
N ARG A 13 13.38 -13.87 8.66
CA ARG A 13 13.01 -13.29 9.95
C ARG A 13 13.91 -12.13 10.35
N ILE A 14 15.22 -12.26 10.13
CA ILE A 14 16.19 -11.19 10.39
C ILE A 14 15.90 -9.99 9.48
N THR A 15 15.64 -10.21 8.18
CA THR A 15 15.29 -9.14 7.23
C THR A 15 14.05 -8.36 7.67
N ARG A 16 12.97 -9.04 8.06
CA ARG A 16 11.75 -8.39 8.54
C ARG A 16 11.97 -7.55 9.81
N ILE A 17 12.86 -7.97 10.70
CA ILE A 17 13.20 -7.21 11.91
C ILE A 17 14.01 -5.97 11.53
N THR A 18 14.97 -6.09 10.60
CA THR A 18 15.77 -4.94 10.15
C THR A 18 14.95 -3.91 9.39
N ASP A 19 13.89 -4.32 8.68
CA ASP A 19 12.99 -3.39 7.98
C ASP A 19 12.28 -2.45 8.98
N ILE A 20 11.89 -2.96 10.14
CA ILE A 20 11.30 -2.16 11.23
C ILE A 20 12.34 -1.22 11.86
N VAL A 21 13.61 -1.62 11.92
CA VAL A 21 14.69 -0.76 12.46
C VAL A 21 14.96 0.44 11.54
N GLN A 22 14.77 0.27 10.23
CA GLN A 22 14.91 1.36 9.26
C GLN A 22 13.63 2.16 9.04
N GLU A 23 12.49 1.67 9.54
CA GLU A 23 11.23 2.37 9.48
C GLU A 23 11.30 3.64 10.35
N ARG A 24 10.92 4.78 9.76
CA ARG A 24 10.85 6.03 10.49
C ARG A 24 9.78 5.89 11.58
N LEU A 25 10.17 6.05 12.85
CA LEU A 25 9.27 6.12 14.00
C LEU A 25 8.42 7.41 14.02
N GLU A 26 8.13 7.96 12.85
CA GLU A 26 7.25 9.11 12.69
C GLU A 26 5.82 8.62 12.86
N TYR A 27 5.18 9.00 13.97
CA TYR A 27 3.74 8.87 14.08
C TYR A 27 3.10 9.79 13.04
N ILE A 28 2.63 9.19 11.95
CA ILE A 28 1.86 9.91 10.95
C ILE A 28 0.59 10.40 11.66
N ALA A 29 0.36 11.71 11.62
CA ALA A 29 -0.86 12.27 12.17
C ALA A 29 -2.06 11.64 11.45
N PRO A 30 -3.16 11.34 12.17
CA PRO A 30 -4.39 10.91 11.51
C PRO A 30 -4.76 11.92 10.42
N ILE A 31 -5.29 11.42 9.31
CA ILE A 31 -5.76 12.26 8.21
C ILE A 31 -6.93 13.11 8.75
N GLY A 32 -6.63 14.34 9.12
CA GLY A 32 -7.60 15.36 9.54
C GLY A 32 -7.98 16.28 8.39
N GLY A 33 -8.92 17.19 8.64
CA GLY A 33 -9.47 18.13 7.64
C GLY A 33 -10.66 17.59 6.84
N TYR A 34 -11.15 16.40 7.21
CA TYR A 34 -12.32 15.75 6.61
C TYR A 34 -13.51 15.70 7.56
N GLU A 35 -13.39 16.32 8.74
CA GLU A 35 -14.42 16.31 9.79
C GLU A 35 -15.70 17.00 9.33
N GLU A 36 -15.57 18.00 8.45
CA GLU A 36 -16.68 18.77 7.87
C GLU A 36 -17.10 18.23 6.48
N MET A 37 -16.50 17.15 6.00
CA MET A 37 -16.91 16.57 4.71
C MET A 37 -18.24 15.84 4.86
N LEU A 38 -19.13 16.08 3.90
CA LEU A 38 -20.39 15.36 3.81
C LEU A 38 -20.10 13.88 3.56
N LEU A 39 -20.63 13.04 4.45
CA LEU A 39 -20.68 11.60 4.22
C LEU A 39 -21.69 11.34 3.10
N VAL A 40 -21.18 10.86 1.97
CA VAL A 40 -21.99 10.48 0.80
C VAL A 40 -22.00 8.96 0.65
N PRO A 41 -23.02 8.38 0.01
CA PRO A 41 -23.01 6.99 -0.41
C PRO A 41 -21.79 6.68 -1.29
N LEU A 42 -21.34 5.42 -1.24
CA LEU A 42 -20.17 4.99 -2.01
C LEU A 42 -20.37 5.23 -3.52
N GLU A 43 -21.59 5.02 -3.99
CA GLU A 43 -21.98 5.16 -5.40
C GLU A 43 -21.76 6.59 -5.90
N GLU A 44 -22.06 7.59 -5.08
CA GLU A 44 -21.84 9.01 -5.39
C GLU A 44 -20.36 9.37 -5.28
N ALA A 45 -19.65 8.81 -4.28
CA ALA A 45 -18.22 9.06 -4.09
C ALA A 45 -17.37 8.61 -5.27
N VAL A 46 -17.78 7.52 -5.96
CA VAL A 46 -17.01 6.94 -7.06
C VAL A 46 -17.39 7.51 -8.43
N GLU A 47 -18.52 8.19 -8.56
CA GLU A 47 -18.99 8.75 -9.84
C GLU A 47 -17.94 9.65 -10.52
N PRO A 48 -17.25 10.58 -9.81
CA PRO A 48 -16.21 11.42 -10.41
C PRO A 48 -14.97 10.64 -10.85
N LEU A 49 -14.79 9.41 -10.38
CA LEU A 49 -13.63 8.58 -10.71
C LEU A 49 -13.81 7.81 -12.02
N VAL A 50 -15.05 7.63 -12.49
CA VAL A 50 -15.34 6.86 -13.71
C VAL A 50 -14.58 7.38 -14.95
N PRO A 51 -14.51 8.69 -15.22
CA PRO A 51 -13.81 9.21 -16.40
C PRO A 51 -12.30 8.96 -16.38
N ILE A 52 -11.68 8.81 -15.21
CA ILE A 52 -10.23 8.62 -15.08
C ILE A 52 -9.82 7.13 -15.12
N LEU A 53 -10.76 6.20 -14.95
CA LEU A 53 -10.48 4.76 -14.95
C LEU A 53 -9.69 4.27 -16.17
N PRO A 54 -10.01 4.67 -17.42
CA PRO A 54 -9.26 4.21 -18.59
C PRO A 54 -7.79 4.65 -18.56
N ALA A 55 -7.51 5.86 -18.08
CA ALA A 55 -6.16 6.38 -17.96
C ALA A 55 -5.36 5.61 -16.90
N VAL A 56 -5.97 5.38 -15.73
CA VAL A 56 -5.36 4.60 -14.65
C VAL A 56 -5.04 3.18 -15.10
N GLN A 57 -5.97 2.52 -15.80
CA GLN A 57 -5.77 1.16 -16.34
C GLN A 57 -4.60 1.11 -17.33
N SER A 58 -4.50 2.10 -18.23
CA SER A 58 -3.41 2.19 -19.19
C SER A 58 -2.05 2.36 -18.48
N HIS A 59 -1.96 3.27 -17.50
CA HIS A 59 -0.74 3.47 -16.73
C HIS A 59 -0.33 2.24 -15.93
N ALA A 60 -1.29 1.58 -15.27
CA ALA A 60 -1.04 0.36 -14.52
C ALA A 60 -0.54 -0.77 -15.43
N TYR A 61 -1.13 -0.91 -16.62
CA TYR A 61 -0.69 -1.90 -17.61
C TYR A 61 0.76 -1.67 -18.05
N VAL A 62 1.13 -0.43 -18.40
CA VAL A 62 2.49 -0.06 -18.79
C VAL A 62 3.49 -0.28 -17.65
N ALA A 63 3.13 0.11 -16.43
CA ALA A 63 3.97 -0.08 -15.25
C ALA A 63 4.24 -1.56 -14.95
N LYS A 64 3.24 -2.43 -15.14
CA LYS A 64 3.38 -3.88 -14.93
C LYS A 64 4.33 -4.56 -15.93
N GLN A 65 4.46 -4.00 -17.13
CA GLN A 65 5.30 -4.57 -18.20
C GLN A 65 6.77 -4.14 -18.11
N ARG A 66 7.14 -3.29 -17.14
CA ARG A 66 8.52 -2.90 -16.83
C ARG A 66 9.04 -3.68 -15.65
#